data_AF-A0A7S9LU87-F1
#
_entry.id   AF-A0A7S9LU87-F1
#
_cell.length_a   1.000
_cell.length_b   1.000
_cell.length_c   1.000
_cell.angle_alpha   90.00
_cell.angle_beta   90.00
_cell.angle_gamma   90.00
#
_symmetry.space_group_name_H-M   'P 1'
#
loop_
_entity.id
_entity.type
_entity.pdbx_description
1 polymer ?
#
loop_
_entity_poly.entity_id
_entity_poly.type
_entity_poly.pdbx_seq_one_letter_code
_entity_poly.pdbx_strand_id
1 'polypeptide(L)'
;MRKTFRVLSYVLFVAAFVRLYFDFTATVMQDRAFRMFDTGEIWASIHRESLLGLQPGVERYLPSGPWIWENLVFPVLQTPLFPIMIGFAILFWIAGRGEPQLR
;
A
#
# COMPACT_ATOMS: atom_id res chain seq x y z
N MET A 1 -16.95 -13.54 9.03
CA MET A 1 -16.37 -12.29 8.48
C MET A 1 -15.42 -11.58 9.46
N ARG A 2 -15.80 -11.29 10.72
CA ARG A 2 -14.90 -10.64 11.71
C ARG A 2 -13.52 -11.29 11.89
N LYS A 3 -13.45 -12.63 11.98
CA LYS A 3 -12.16 -13.35 12.12
C LYS A 3 -11.26 -13.14 10.89
N THR A 4 -11.85 -13.15 9.69
CA THR A 4 -11.13 -12.93 8.42
C THR A 4 -10.50 -11.55 8.36
N PHE A 5 -11.25 -10.48 8.68
CA PHE A 5 -10.70 -9.12 8.73
C PHE A 5 -9.57 -8.98 9.74
N ARG A 6 -9.69 -9.66 10.88
CA ARG A 6 -8.65 -9.64 11.91
C ARG A 6 -7.37 -10.35 11.44
N VAL A 7 -7.48 -11.50 10.77
CA VAL A 7 -6.33 -12.19 10.16
C VAL A 7 -5.69 -11.31 9.09
N LEU A 8 -6.49 -10.73 8.19
CA LEU A 8 -5.98 -9.86 7.12
C LEU A 8 -5.25 -8.63 7.66
N SER A 9 -5.79 -8.03 8.74
CA SER A 9 -5.14 -6.94 9.46
C SER A 9 -3.75 -7.33 9.97
N TYR A 10 -3.64 -8.49 10.64
CA TYR A 10 -2.34 -8.96 11.12
C TYR A 10 -1.35 -9.23 10.00
N VAL A 11 -1.80 -9.83 8.89
CA VAL A 11 -0.96 -10.06 7.70
C VAL A 11 -0.42 -8.74 7.16
N LEU A 12 -1.28 -7.71 7.03
CA LEU A 12 -0.86 -6.40 6.55
C LEU A 12 0.07 -5.68 7.53
N PHE A 13 -0.15 -5.78 8.83
CA PHE A 13 0.78 -5.24 9.82
C PHE A 13 2.16 -5.87 9.68
N VAL A 14 2.25 -7.20 9.65
CA VAL A 14 3.53 -7.91 9.49
C VAL A 14 4.20 -7.49 8.19
N ALA A 15 3.47 -7.47 7.07
CA ALA A 15 4.01 -7.10 5.78
C ALA A 15 4.47 -5.62 5.75
N ALA A 16 3.79 -4.71 6.45
CA ALA A 16 4.21 -3.32 6.60
C ALA A 16 5.53 -3.21 7.37
N PHE A 17 5.68 -3.92 8.50
CA PHE A 17 6.94 -3.90 9.25
C PHE A 17 8.10 -4.53 8.47
N VAL A 18 7.84 -5.60 7.72
CA VAL A 18 8.83 -6.17 6.79
C VAL A 18 9.22 -5.12 5.74
N ARG A 19 8.24 -4.38 5.20
CA ARG A 19 8.52 -3.31 4.23
C ARG A 19 9.39 -2.21 4.82
N LEU A 20 9.09 -1.76 6.04
CA LEU A 20 9.89 -0.76 6.75
C LEU A 20 11.32 -1.24 7.01
N TYR A 21 11.51 -2.52 7.33
CA TYR A 21 12.83 -3.12 7.47
C TYR A 21 13.62 -3.10 6.15
N PHE A 22 12.98 -3.39 5.03
CA PHE A 22 13.62 -3.25 3.71
C PHE A 22 13.99 -1.79 3.38
N ASP A 23 13.15 -0.82 3.74
CA ASP A 23 13.49 0.61 3.59
C ASP A 23 14.72 0.97 4.42
N PHE A 24 14.75 0.53 5.67
CA PHE A 24 15.84 0.77 6.60
C PHE A 24 17.17 0.16 6.12
N THR A 25 17.14 -1.10 5.69
CA THR A 25 18.34 -1.80 5.20
C THR A 25 18.86 -1.22 3.89
N ALA A 26 17.99 -0.79 2.98
CA ALA A 26 18.38 -0.17 1.72
C ALA A 26 18.87 1.28 1.86
N THR A 27 18.63 1.93 2.99
CA THR A 27 19.02 3.34 3.24
C THR A 27 20.02 3.45 4.38
N VAL A 28 19.56 3.28 5.61
CA VAL A 28 20.35 3.51 6.83
C VAL A 28 21.55 2.57 6.92
N MET A 29 21.39 1.29 6.58
CA MET A 29 22.54 0.36 6.58
C MET A 29 23.54 0.62 5.45
N GLN A 30 23.23 1.53 4.53
CA GLN A 30 24.14 2.01 3.48
C GLN A 30 24.64 3.43 3.77
N ASP A 31 24.54 3.89 5.03
CA ASP A 31 24.92 5.24 5.48
C ASP A 31 24.17 6.37 4.73
N ARG A 32 22.96 6.10 4.25
CA ARG A 32 22.09 7.09 3.59
C ARG A 32 21.03 7.59 4.56
N ALA A 33 20.52 8.80 4.30
CA ALA A 33 19.35 9.32 5.00
C ALA A 33 18.16 8.35 4.82
N PHE A 34 17.43 8.12 5.91
CA PHE A 34 16.26 7.24 5.88
C PHE A 34 15.22 7.77 4.89
N ARG A 35 14.77 6.90 3.99
CA ARG A 35 13.74 7.16 3.00
C ARG A 35 12.85 5.94 2.88
N MET A 36 11.54 6.17 2.90
CA MET A 36 10.56 5.15 2.51
C MET A 36 10.39 5.21 1.00
N PHE A 37 10.49 4.07 0.31
CA PHE A 37 10.31 4.06 -1.14
C PHE A 37 8.84 4.09 -1.53
N ASP A 38 8.55 4.79 -2.62
CA ASP A 38 7.20 4.97 -3.14
C ASP A 38 6.64 3.67 -3.72
N THR A 39 5.33 3.51 -3.70
CA THR A 39 4.65 2.28 -4.16
C THR A 39 4.98 1.97 -5.61
N GLY A 40 5.01 2.99 -6.48
CA GLY A 40 5.40 2.87 -7.88
C GLY A 40 6.85 2.48 -8.07
N GLU A 41 7.76 2.99 -7.24
CA GLU A 41 9.19 2.62 -7.28
C GLU A 41 9.38 1.14 -6.92
N ILE A 42 8.70 0.67 -5.87
CA ILE A 42 8.73 -0.74 -5.46
C ILE A 42 8.14 -1.63 -6.54
N TRP A 43 6.98 -1.28 -7.10
CA TRP A 43 6.37 -2.06 -8.17
C TRP A 43 7.27 -2.10 -9.41
N ALA A 44 7.84 -0.98 -9.83
CA ALA A 44 8.77 -0.92 -10.95
C ALA A 44 10.01 -1.81 -10.73
N SER A 45 10.44 -1.99 -9.49
CA SER A 45 11.56 -2.91 -9.15
C SER A 45 11.20 -4.39 -9.33
N ILE A 46 9.91 -4.75 -9.21
CA ILE A 46 9.41 -6.12 -9.36
C ILE A 46 9.04 -6.40 -10.83
N HIS A 47 8.28 -5.49 -11.45
CA HIS A 47 7.80 -5.66 -12.83
C HIS A 47 7.45 -4.31 -13.47
N ARG A 48 8.43 -3.70 -14.14
CA ARG A 48 8.29 -2.37 -14.76
C ARG A 48 7.26 -2.32 -15.89
N GLU A 49 7.26 -3.31 -16.77
CA GLU A 49 6.38 -3.31 -17.96
C GLU A 49 4.89 -3.31 -17.59
N SER A 50 4.51 -3.98 -16.50
CA SER A 50 3.11 -3.93 -16.02
C SER A 50 2.73 -2.56 -15.50
N LEU A 51 3.68 -1.83 -14.91
CA LEU A 51 3.43 -0.47 -14.42
C LEU A 51 3.25 0.49 -15.60
N LEU A 52 4.06 0.34 -16.67
CA LEU A 52 3.90 1.12 -17.90
C LEU A 52 2.57 0.84 -18.60
N GLY A 53 2.12 -0.42 -18.59
CA GLY A 53 0.81 -0.80 -19.10
C GLY A 53 -0.38 -0.36 -18.24
N LEU A 54 -0.13 0.03 -16.97
CA LEU A 54 -1.21 0.37 -16.03
C LEU A 54 -1.94 1.64 -16.44
N GLN A 55 -1.22 2.71 -16.80
CA GLN A 55 -1.83 3.98 -17.22
C GLN A 55 -2.78 3.83 -18.41
N PRO A 56 -2.32 3.33 -19.58
CA PRO A 56 -3.20 3.17 -20.73
C PRO A 56 -4.33 2.17 -20.44
N GLY A 57 -4.11 1.19 -19.56
CA GLY A 57 -5.17 0.29 -19.10
C GLY A 57 -6.25 1.02 -18.30
N VAL A 58 -5.86 1.84 -17.32
CA VAL A 58 -6.79 2.61 -16.49
C VAL A 58 -7.57 3.60 -17.33
N GLU A 59 -6.88 4.35 -18.18
CA GLU A 59 -7.48 5.36 -19.05
C GLU A 59 -8.47 4.75 -20.06
N ARG A 60 -8.18 3.55 -20.57
CA ARG A 60 -8.99 2.89 -21.60
C ARG A 60 -10.19 2.14 -21.06
N TYR A 61 -10.07 1.50 -19.89
CA TYR A 61 -11.08 0.54 -19.42
C TYR A 61 -11.99 1.08 -18.32
N LEU A 62 -11.65 2.20 -17.66
CA LEU A 62 -12.50 2.77 -16.62
C LEU A 62 -13.38 3.90 -17.15
N PRO A 63 -14.66 4.01 -16.71
CA PRO A 63 -15.61 5.04 -17.16
C PRO A 63 -15.13 6.49 -17.00
N SER A 64 -14.23 6.75 -16.05
CA SER A 64 -13.58 8.05 -15.82
C SER A 64 -12.05 7.90 -15.79
N GLY A 65 -11.51 7.09 -16.70
CA GLY A 65 -10.11 6.63 -16.71
C GLY A 65 -9.06 7.72 -16.44
N PRO A 66 -9.02 8.83 -17.23
CA PRO A 66 -8.05 9.90 -17.01
C PRO A 66 -8.14 10.53 -15.61
N TRP A 67 -9.35 10.81 -15.14
CA TRP A 67 -9.55 11.38 -13.80
C TRP A 67 -9.12 10.41 -12.70
N ILE A 68 -9.44 9.12 -12.83
CA ILE A 68 -9.04 8.08 -11.87
C ILE A 68 -7.53 7.93 -11.84
N TRP A 69 -6.89 7.98 -13.00
CA TRP A 69 -5.43 7.93 -13.08
C TRP A 69 -4.80 9.09 -12.31
N GLU A 70 -5.15 10.33 -12.68
CA GLU A 70 -4.54 11.54 -12.13
C GLU A 70 -4.84 11.75 -10.63
N ASN A 71 -6.05 11.44 -10.17
CA ASN A 71 -6.50 11.81 -8.84
C ASN A 71 -6.47 10.65 -7.83
N LEU A 72 -6.34 9.40 -8.27
CA LEU A 72 -6.33 8.24 -7.38
C LEU A 72 -5.12 7.35 -7.60
N VAL A 73 -4.95 6.80 -8.81
CA VAL A 73 -3.93 5.77 -9.04
C VAL A 73 -2.53 6.34 -8.96
N PHE A 74 -2.26 7.42 -9.69
CA PHE A 74 -0.95 8.06 -9.72
C PHE A 74 -0.52 8.60 -8.34
N PRO A 75 -1.38 9.31 -7.57
CA PRO A 75 -1.05 9.70 -6.19
C PRO A 75 -0.74 8.52 -5.26
N VAL A 76 -1.45 7.39 -5.40
CA VAL A 76 -1.15 6.17 -4.63
C VAL A 76 0.22 5.62 -5.00
N LEU A 77 0.58 5.63 -6.30
CA LEU A 77 1.91 5.21 -6.75
C LEU A 77 3.02 6.10 -6.20
N GLN A 78 2.76 7.39 -6.00
CA GLN A 78 3.69 8.35 -5.41
C GLN A 78 3.72 8.34 -3.87
N THR A 79 2.86 7.55 -3.23
CA THR A 79 2.84 7.43 -1.78
C THR A 79 3.74 6.26 -1.34
N PRO A 80 4.51 6.39 -0.25
CA PRO A 80 5.27 5.28 0.30
C PRO A 80 4.37 4.07 0.61
N LEU A 81 4.86 2.86 0.32
CA LEU A 81 4.02 1.66 0.47
C LEU A 81 3.72 1.35 1.95
N PHE A 82 4.65 1.63 2.85
CA PHE A 82 4.49 1.40 4.29
C PHE A 82 3.21 2.02 4.88
N PRO A 83 2.97 3.34 4.80
CA PRO A 83 1.77 3.96 5.36
C PRO A 83 0.48 3.47 4.70
N ILE A 84 0.50 3.11 3.41
CA ILE A 84 -0.66 2.51 2.74
C ILE A 84 -1.04 1.19 3.41
N MET A 85 -0.05 0.32 3.64
CA MET A 85 -0.27 -0.98 4.29
C MET A 85 -0.75 -0.82 5.73
N ILE A 86 -0.17 0.12 6.49
CA ILE A 86 -0.63 0.44 7.86
C ILE A 86 -2.07 0.95 7.86
N GLY A 87 -2.43 1.85 6.93
CA GLY A 87 -3.79 2.37 6.79
C GLY A 87 -4.82 1.27 6.57
N PHE A 88 -4.55 0.35 5.63
CA PHE A 88 -5.42 -0.81 5.40
C PHE A 88 -5.43 -1.78 6.59
N ALA A 89 -4.28 -2.01 7.23
CA ALA A 89 -4.20 -2.87 8.42
C ALA A 89 -5.10 -2.36 9.56
N ILE A 90 -5.08 -1.06 9.81
CA ILE A 90 -5.92 -0.39 10.81
C ILE A 90 -7.39 -0.47 10.40
N LEU A 91 -7.72 -0.20 9.14
CA LEU A 91 -9.09 -0.28 8.63
C LEU A 91 -9.70 -1.67 8.86
N PHE A 92 -8.97 -2.73 8.49
CA PHE A 92 -9.44 -4.10 8.72
C PHE A 92 -9.46 -4.49 10.19
N TRP A 93 -8.56 -3.96 11.00
CA TRP A 93 -8.59 -4.19 12.44
C TRP A 93 -9.87 -3.64 13.05
N ILE A 94 -10.24 -2.40 12.71
CA ILE A 94 -11.46 -1.75 13.17
C ILE A 94 -12.69 -2.52 12.67
N ALA A 95 -12.75 -2.86 11.38
CA ALA A 95 -13.84 -3.67 10.82
C ALA A 95 -13.95 -5.07 11.47
N GLY A 96 -12.86 -5.59 12.02
CA GLY A 96 -12.82 -6.85 12.77
C GLY A 96 -13.28 -6.73 14.24
N ARG A 97 -13.30 -5.52 14.82
CA ARG A 97 -13.86 -5.28 16.15
C ARG A 97 -15.38 -5.38 16.06
N GLY A 98 -15.99 -6.19 16.94
CA GLY A 98 -17.45 -6.21 17.05
C GLY A 98 -17.91 -4.97 17.79
N GLU A 99 -19.22 -4.69 17.72
CA GLU A 99 -19.81 -3.58 18.47
C GLU A 99 -19.38 -3.62 19.94
N PRO A 100 -18.94 -2.48 20.52
CA PRO A 100 -18.67 -2.42 21.94
C PRO A 100 -19.97 -2.71 22.68
N GLN A 101 -19.99 -3.79 23.47
CA GLN A 101 -21.07 -4.03 24.42
C GLN A 101 -20.97 -2.95 25.50
N LEU A 102 -21.62 -1.82 25.28
CA LEU A 102 -21.88 -0.83 26.32
C LEU A 102 -22.82 -1.51 27.31
N ARG A 103 -22.25 -2.12 28.35
CA ARG A 103 -22.98 -2.61 29.52
C ARG A 103 -23.15 -1.49 30.52
#